data_AF-A0A2T0JWS4-F1
#
_entry.id   AF-A0A2T0JWS4-F1
#
_cell.length_a   1.000
_cell.length_b   1.000
_cell.length_c   1.000
_cell.angle_alpha   90.00
_cell.angle_beta   90.00
_cell.angle_gamma   90.00
#
_symmetry.space_group_name_H-M   'P 1'
#
loop_
_entity.id
_entity.type
_entity.pdbx_description
1 polymer ?
#
loop_
_entity_poly.entity_id
_entity_poly.type
_entity_poly.pdbx_seq_one_letter_code
_entity_poly.pdbx_strand_id
1 'polypeptide(L)'
;MPDLVLGCDHAGGPEVERHVREPRHAHRIAASLRRRGITLPGVVLGIGIQVVQVHFLLAGYLFAWVVAGPDPAPRRPSVPVRLMVLGVAIAFHAVFSQLMFAGVVGDPATPRAEREGGAELMYYGGDIAELLLAAALVTRWRPRRQGTNTARTQSSFFSLKMR
;
A
#
# COMPACT_ATOMS: atom_id res chain seq x y z
N MET A 1 -50.91 -42.16 71.70
CA MET A 1 -50.71 -41.03 72.64
C MET A 1 -49.30 -41.16 73.22
N PRO A 2 -48.46 -40.11 73.28
CA PRO A 2 -48.41 -38.88 72.49
C PRO A 2 -46.98 -38.51 72.00
N ASP A 3 -46.94 -37.55 71.06
CA ASP A 3 -46.01 -36.40 70.90
C ASP A 3 -44.48 -36.55 71.06
N LEU A 4 -43.76 -36.26 69.97
CA LEU A 4 -42.69 -35.25 70.04
C LEU A 4 -42.56 -34.47 68.73
N VAL A 5 -43.11 -33.26 68.77
CA VAL A 5 -42.77 -32.13 67.91
C VAL A 5 -41.27 -31.87 68.06
N LEU A 6 -40.51 -31.93 66.97
CA LEU A 6 -39.24 -31.21 66.86
C LEU A 6 -39.24 -30.46 65.53
N GLY A 7 -39.82 -29.27 65.58
CA GLY A 7 -39.54 -28.23 64.60
C GLY A 7 -38.08 -27.84 64.73
N CYS A 8 -37.32 -28.09 63.67
CA CYS A 8 -36.10 -27.34 63.39
C CYS A 8 -36.45 -26.36 62.27
N ASP A 9 -36.90 -25.19 62.68
CA ASP A 9 -36.87 -23.99 61.85
C ASP A 9 -35.42 -23.70 61.47
N HIS A 10 -35.03 -24.15 60.29
CA HIS A 10 -33.80 -23.70 59.64
C HIS A 10 -34.14 -22.62 58.63
N ALA A 11 -34.01 -21.39 59.16
CA ALA A 11 -33.38 -20.25 58.52
C ALA A 11 -33.82 -19.96 57.09
N GLY A 12 -34.71 -18.97 56.99
CA GLY A 12 -34.79 -18.13 55.80
C GLY A 12 -33.43 -17.50 55.51
N GLY A 13 -32.81 -17.97 54.42
CA GLY A 13 -31.90 -17.17 53.62
C GLY A 13 -32.63 -16.80 52.33
N PRO A 14 -32.50 -15.58 51.80
CA PRO A 14 -33.10 -15.25 50.51
C PRO A 14 -32.53 -16.20 49.47
N GLU A 15 -33.42 -17.04 48.90
CA GLU A 15 -33.19 -17.76 47.66
C GLU A 15 -33.00 -16.70 46.58
N VAL A 16 -31.80 -16.13 46.54
CA VAL A 16 -31.25 -15.40 45.41
C VAL A 16 -31.05 -16.46 44.36
N GLU A 17 -32.17 -16.86 43.75
CA GLU A 17 -32.24 -17.64 42.56
C GLU A 17 -31.64 -16.75 41.47
N ARG A 18 -30.31 -16.77 41.41
CA ARG A 18 -29.55 -16.38 40.24
C ARG A 18 -29.99 -17.36 39.18
N HIS A 19 -31.07 -16.97 38.51
CA HIS A 19 -31.43 -17.37 37.18
C HIS A 19 -30.21 -17.02 36.32
N VAL A 20 -29.22 -17.93 36.32
CA VAL A 20 -28.12 -17.93 35.39
C VAL A 20 -28.80 -18.14 34.05
N ARG A 21 -29.19 -17.02 33.42
CA ARG A 21 -29.66 -16.97 32.04
C ARG A 21 -28.53 -17.59 31.22
N GLU A 22 -28.65 -18.88 30.95
CA GLU A 22 -27.87 -19.56 29.93
C GLU A 22 -27.88 -18.67 28.68
N PRO A 23 -26.73 -18.27 28.14
CA PRO A 23 -26.66 -17.27 27.08
C PRO A 23 -27.01 -17.93 25.74
N ARG A 24 -28.27 -18.37 25.58
CA ARG A 24 -28.82 -18.90 24.32
C ARG A 24 -28.66 -17.90 23.17
N HIS A 25 -28.54 -16.61 23.49
CA HIS A 25 -28.24 -15.54 22.53
C HIS A 25 -26.78 -15.58 22.03
N ALA A 26 -25.81 -15.92 22.87
CA ALA A 26 -24.40 -15.97 22.47
C ALA A 26 -24.14 -17.07 21.43
N HIS A 27 -24.75 -18.25 21.62
CA HIS A 27 -24.64 -19.35 20.66
C HIS A 27 -25.26 -19.02 19.29
N ARG A 28 -26.38 -18.27 19.27
CA ARG A 28 -27.03 -17.84 18.02
C ARG A 28 -26.23 -16.78 17.28
N ILE A 29 -25.61 -15.83 18.00
CA ILE A 29 -24.73 -14.81 17.42
C ILE A 29 -23.44 -15.45 16.89
N ALA A 30 -22.81 -16.35 17.65
CA ALA A 30 -21.62 -17.07 17.19
C ALA A 30 -21.92 -17.98 15.98
N ALA A 31 -23.10 -18.62 15.93
CA ALA A 31 -23.53 -19.40 14.79
C ALA A 31 -23.91 -18.55 13.57
N SER A 32 -24.47 -17.34 13.78
CA SER A 32 -24.78 -16.42 12.68
C SER A 32 -23.52 -15.80 12.07
N LEU A 33 -22.51 -15.46 12.89
CA LEU A 33 -21.21 -14.98 12.43
C LEU A 33 -20.45 -16.07 11.65
N ARG A 34 -20.49 -17.31 12.14
CA ARG A 34 -19.90 -18.48 11.45
C ARG A 34 -20.60 -18.81 10.14
N ARG A 35 -21.94 -18.74 10.09
CA ARG A 35 -22.71 -18.92 8.84
C ARG A 35 -22.50 -17.78 7.83
N ARG A 36 -22.18 -16.57 8.31
CA ARG A 36 -21.82 -15.43 7.47
C ARG A 36 -20.35 -15.42 7.04
N GLY A 37 -19.54 -16.41 7.48
CA GLY A 37 -18.12 -16.50 7.13
C GLY A 37 -17.23 -15.41 7.72
N ILE A 38 -17.74 -14.60 8.66
CA ILE A 38 -17.01 -13.47 9.24
C ILE A 38 -16.12 -14.02 10.36
N THR A 39 -14.96 -14.55 9.98
CA THR A 39 -13.90 -14.92 10.92
C THR A 39 -12.97 -13.72 11.09
N LEU A 40 -12.60 -13.40 12.34
CA LEU A 40 -11.60 -12.37 12.64
C LEU A 40 -10.32 -12.49 11.79
N PRO A 41 -9.73 -13.68 11.56
CA PRO A 41 -8.60 -13.82 10.63
C PRO A 41 -8.93 -13.46 9.17
N GLY A 42 -10.12 -13.84 8.68
CA GLY A 42 -10.56 -13.49 7.32
C GLY A 42 -10.78 -11.98 7.12
N VAL A 43 -11.29 -11.29 8.14
CA VAL A 43 -11.48 -9.83 8.11
C VAL A 43 -10.13 -9.10 8.15
N VAL A 44 -9.20 -9.52 9.02
CA VAL A 44 -7.87 -8.91 9.11
C VAL A 44 -7.06 -9.14 7.82
N LEU A 45 -7.11 -10.35 7.24
CA LEU A 45 -6.48 -10.64 5.95
C LEU A 45 -7.11 -9.83 4.82
N GLY A 46 -8.44 -9.70 4.80
CA GLY A 46 -9.18 -8.89 3.84
C GLY A 46 -8.89 -7.39 3.95
N ILE A 47 -8.67 -6.85 5.14
CA ILE A 47 -8.26 -5.45 5.32
C ILE A 47 -6.80 -5.26 4.90
N GLY A 48 -5.93 -6.23 5.20
CA GLY A 48 -4.51 -6.17 4.86
C GLY A 48 -4.27 -5.99 3.36
N ILE A 49 -4.96 -6.76 2.51
CA ILE A 49 -4.82 -6.63 1.06
C ILE A 49 -5.26 -5.24 0.56
N GLN A 50 -6.35 -4.69 1.09
CA GLN A 50 -6.85 -3.36 0.69
C GLN A 50 -5.86 -2.25 1.08
N VAL A 51 -5.29 -2.34 2.28
CA VAL A 51 -4.27 -1.38 2.75
C VAL A 51 -3.05 -1.40 1.84
N VAL A 52 -2.60 -2.58 1.41
CA VAL A 52 -1.47 -2.72 0.49
C VAL A 52 -1.79 -2.10 -0.88
N GLN A 53 -2.98 -2.34 -1.43
CA GLN A 53 -3.38 -1.73 -2.71
C GLN A 53 -3.46 -0.20 -2.63
N VAL A 54 -4.05 0.32 -1.55
CA VAL A 54 -4.10 1.76 -1.29
C VAL A 54 -2.68 2.33 -1.12
N HIS A 55 -1.79 1.62 -0.41
CA HIS A 55 -0.39 2.02 -0.26
C HIS A 55 0.32 2.12 -1.61
N PHE A 56 0.20 1.13 -2.48
CA PHE A 56 0.80 1.17 -3.82
C PHE A 56 0.27 2.32 -4.68
N LEU A 57 -1.05 2.59 -4.63
CA LEU A 57 -1.67 3.72 -5.32
C LEU A 57 -1.13 5.07 -4.81
N LEU A 58 -1.06 5.25 -3.49
CA LEU A 58 -0.50 6.47 -2.89
C LEU A 58 0.99 6.64 -3.20
N ALA A 59 1.77 5.57 -3.14
CA ALA A 59 3.18 5.58 -3.48
C ALA A 59 3.39 5.96 -4.96
N GLY A 60 2.61 5.39 -5.88
CA GLY A 60 2.65 5.73 -7.31
C GLY A 60 2.24 7.17 -7.59
N TYR A 61 1.21 7.68 -6.91
CA TYR A 61 0.81 9.08 -7.00
C TYR A 61 1.93 10.03 -6.55
N LEU A 62 2.54 9.75 -5.39
CA LEU A 62 3.65 10.56 -4.87
C LEU A 62 4.87 10.49 -5.79
N PHE A 63 5.17 9.32 -6.34
CA PHE A 63 6.22 9.15 -7.34
C PHE A 63 5.98 10.03 -8.57
N ALA A 64 4.78 10.00 -9.14
CA ALA A 64 4.41 10.87 -10.27
C ALA A 64 4.51 12.36 -9.91
N TRP A 65 4.12 12.74 -8.68
CA TRP A 65 4.25 14.11 -8.19
C TRP A 65 5.70 14.60 -8.21
N VAL A 66 6.65 13.78 -7.74
CA VAL A 66 8.09 14.10 -7.77
C VAL A 66 8.65 14.07 -9.19
N VAL A 67 8.22 13.11 -10.02
CA VAL A 67 8.79 12.85 -11.35
C VAL A 67 8.16 13.66 -12.48
N ALA A 68 7.01 14.31 -12.30
CA ALA A 68 6.44 15.25 -13.30
C ALA A 68 5.77 16.50 -12.69
N GLY A 69 5.35 16.43 -11.44
CA GLY A 69 4.66 17.51 -10.74
C GLY A 69 5.52 18.74 -10.41
N PRO A 70 4.87 19.81 -9.95
CA PRO A 70 5.53 20.98 -9.37
C PRO A 70 6.18 20.58 -8.04
N ASP A 71 7.45 20.22 -8.09
CA ASP A 71 8.23 19.83 -6.92
C ASP A 71 8.65 21.09 -6.13
N PRO A 72 8.19 21.26 -4.87
CA PRO A 72 8.59 22.38 -4.02
C PRO A 72 10.03 22.27 -3.49
N ALA A 73 10.77 21.20 -3.80
CA ALA A 73 12.12 20.97 -3.29
C ALA A 73 13.11 22.08 -3.72
N PRO A 74 13.86 22.68 -2.77
CA PRO A 74 14.85 23.73 -3.04
C PRO A 74 15.97 23.35 -4.01
N ARG A 75 16.23 22.04 -4.18
CA ARG A 75 17.25 21.49 -5.10
C ARG A 75 16.67 20.38 -5.96
N ARG A 76 15.65 20.71 -6.74
CA ARG A 76 14.99 19.76 -7.64
C ARG A 76 16.02 19.02 -8.53
N PRO A 77 16.02 17.67 -8.55
CA PRO A 77 16.91 16.90 -9.40
C PRO A 77 16.76 17.27 -10.88
N SER A 78 17.86 17.18 -11.63
CA SER A 78 17.85 17.45 -13.06
C SER A 78 16.97 16.46 -13.82
N VAL A 79 16.49 16.85 -15.01
CA VAL A 79 15.64 15.99 -15.84
C VAL A 79 16.29 14.64 -16.18
N PRO A 80 17.59 14.54 -16.50
CA PRO A 80 18.26 13.26 -16.71
C PRO A 80 18.19 12.31 -15.51
N VAL A 81 18.37 12.84 -14.28
CA VAL A 81 18.27 12.01 -13.06
C VAL A 81 16.85 11.49 -12.89
N ARG A 82 15.84 12.32 -13.15
CA ARG A 82 14.43 11.92 -13.07
C ARG A 82 14.07 10.87 -14.14
N LEU A 83 14.66 10.96 -15.34
CA LEU A 83 14.54 9.93 -16.37
C LEU A 83 15.21 8.61 -15.96
N MET A 84 16.39 8.67 -15.32
CA MET A 84 17.05 7.48 -14.79
C MET A 84 16.19 6.79 -13.72
N VAL A 85 15.66 7.56 -12.77
CA VAL A 85 14.76 7.04 -11.73
C VAL A 85 13.50 6.44 -12.33
N LEU A 86 12.94 7.07 -13.37
CA LEU A 86 11.81 6.53 -14.13
C LEU A 86 12.18 5.19 -14.81
N GLY A 87 13.35 5.09 -15.43
CA GLY A 87 13.85 3.84 -16.01
C GLY A 87 14.00 2.71 -14.99
N VAL A 88 14.48 3.02 -13.78
CA VAL A 88 14.55 2.05 -12.68
C VAL A 88 13.15 1.61 -12.24
N ALA A 89 12.18 2.53 -12.18
CA ALA A 89 10.80 2.20 -11.86
C ALA A 89 10.18 1.25 -12.90
N ILE A 90 10.42 1.49 -14.19
CA ILE A 90 9.95 0.60 -15.28
C ILE A 90 10.50 -0.81 -15.11
N ALA A 91 11.82 -0.93 -14.90
CA ALA A 91 12.44 -2.22 -14.67
C ALA A 91 11.88 -2.91 -13.41
N PHE A 92 11.63 -2.15 -12.35
CA PHE A 92 11.04 -2.66 -11.12
C PHE A 92 9.61 -3.18 -11.35
N HIS A 93 8.72 -2.44 -11.99
CA HIS A 93 7.35 -2.90 -12.25
C HIS A 93 7.32 -4.15 -13.14
N ALA A 94 8.15 -4.19 -14.19
CA ALA A 94 8.25 -5.36 -15.06
C ALA A 94 8.72 -6.60 -14.29
N VAL A 95 9.82 -6.50 -13.54
CA VAL A 95 10.36 -7.63 -12.77
C VAL A 95 9.40 -8.05 -11.66
N PHE A 96 8.86 -7.10 -10.89
CA PHE A 96 7.95 -7.39 -9.80
C PHE A 96 6.66 -8.06 -10.30
N SER A 97 6.16 -7.66 -11.49
CA SER A 97 5.00 -8.30 -12.12
C SER A 97 5.28 -9.75 -12.47
N GLN A 98 6.42 -10.02 -13.10
CA GLN A 98 6.83 -11.38 -13.44
C GLN A 98 7.02 -12.25 -12.18
N LEU A 99 7.60 -11.69 -11.11
CA LEU A 99 7.77 -12.40 -9.85
C LEU A 99 6.42 -12.72 -9.17
N MET A 100 5.44 -11.81 -9.23
CA MET A 100 4.09 -12.06 -8.73
C MET A 100 3.35 -13.09 -9.59
N PHE A 101 3.45 -12.98 -10.92
CA PHE A 101 2.84 -13.91 -11.86
C PHE A 101 3.40 -15.34 -11.68
N ALA A 102 4.72 -15.45 -11.50
CA ALA A 102 5.39 -16.71 -11.18
C ALA A 102 5.08 -17.24 -9.77
N GLY A 103 4.40 -16.46 -8.92
CA GLY A 103 4.08 -16.82 -7.54
C GLY A 103 5.29 -16.84 -6.60
N VAL A 104 6.39 -16.18 -6.98
CA VAL A 104 7.59 -16.04 -6.14
C VAL A 104 7.38 -14.99 -5.06
N VAL A 105 6.62 -13.93 -5.38
CA VAL A 105 6.29 -12.84 -4.47
C VAL A 105 4.78 -12.81 -4.23
N GLY A 106 4.39 -12.60 -2.97
CA GLY A 106 3.00 -12.59 -2.52
C GLY A 106 2.68 -13.74 -1.58
N ASP A 107 1.48 -13.72 -1.00
CA ASP A 107 1.03 -14.77 -0.10
C ASP A 107 0.63 -16.03 -0.93
N PRO A 108 1.25 -17.20 -0.68
CA PRO A 108 0.86 -18.44 -1.35
C PRO A 108 -0.59 -18.85 -1.06
N ALA A 109 -1.18 -18.37 0.04
CA ALA A 109 -2.57 -18.64 0.40
C ALA A 109 -3.59 -17.89 -0.47
N THR A 110 -3.18 -16.81 -1.16
CA THR A 110 -4.06 -16.11 -2.11
C THR A 110 -4.35 -17.01 -3.31
N PRO A 111 -5.60 -17.09 -3.81
CA PRO A 111 -5.91 -17.83 -5.03
C PRO A 111 -5.04 -17.40 -6.21
N ARG A 112 -4.60 -18.37 -7.03
CA ARG A 112 -3.71 -18.11 -8.18
C ARG A 112 -4.30 -17.08 -9.15
N ALA A 113 -5.60 -17.18 -9.44
CA ALA A 113 -6.30 -16.26 -10.34
C ALA A 113 -6.28 -14.81 -9.84
N GLU A 114 -6.38 -14.58 -8.52
CA GLU A 114 -6.31 -13.24 -7.94
C GLU A 114 -4.88 -12.67 -8.01
N ARG A 115 -3.87 -13.52 -7.77
CA ARG A 115 -2.46 -13.13 -7.90
C ARG A 115 -2.07 -12.81 -9.34
N GLU A 116 -2.49 -13.64 -10.30
CA GLU A 116 -2.27 -13.41 -11.73
C GLU A 116 -2.97 -12.14 -12.19
N GLY A 117 -4.23 -11.92 -11.79
CA GLY A 117 -4.94 -10.68 -12.08
C GLY A 117 -4.24 -9.44 -11.52
N GLY A 118 -3.71 -9.52 -10.30
CA GLY A 118 -2.89 -8.44 -9.72
C GLY A 118 -1.59 -8.20 -10.49
N ALA A 119 -0.92 -9.27 -10.92
CA ALA A 119 0.32 -9.19 -11.68
C ALA A 119 0.09 -8.59 -13.09
N GLU A 120 -0.98 -8.97 -13.78
CA GLU A 120 -1.38 -8.42 -15.07
C GLU A 120 -1.73 -6.92 -14.95
N LEU A 121 -2.49 -6.56 -13.92
CA LEU A 121 -2.87 -5.17 -13.69
C LEU A 121 -1.66 -4.29 -13.39
N MET A 122 -0.66 -4.82 -12.70
CA MET A 122 0.60 -4.12 -12.48
C MET A 122 1.51 -4.08 -13.72
N TYR A 123 1.48 -5.12 -14.57
CA TYR A 123 2.20 -5.15 -15.85
C TYR A 123 1.69 -4.05 -16.79
N TYR A 124 0.40 -4.12 -17.14
CA TYR A 124 -0.19 -3.16 -18.08
C TYR A 124 -0.39 -1.78 -17.44
N GLY A 125 -0.78 -1.75 -16.16
CA GLY A 125 -0.99 -0.49 -15.44
C GLY A 125 0.31 0.28 -15.19
N GLY A 126 1.38 -0.43 -14.84
CA GLY A 126 2.72 0.15 -14.66
C GLY A 126 3.22 0.77 -15.96
N ASP A 127 3.24 0.00 -17.05
CA ASP A 127 3.68 0.46 -18.37
C ASP A 127 2.91 1.72 -18.82
N ILE A 128 1.57 1.71 -18.73
CA ILE A 128 0.75 2.86 -19.11
C ILE A 128 1.10 4.08 -18.25
N ALA A 129 1.19 3.92 -16.92
CA ALA A 129 1.50 5.02 -16.01
C ALA A 129 2.88 5.62 -16.29
N GLU A 130 3.87 4.78 -16.56
CA GLU A 130 5.25 5.18 -16.83
C GLU A 130 5.40 5.85 -18.19
N LEU A 131 4.70 5.38 -19.22
CA LEU A 131 4.64 6.03 -20.53
C LEU A 131 3.99 7.42 -20.44
N LEU A 132 2.89 7.55 -19.69
CA LEU A 132 2.26 8.84 -19.43
C LEU A 132 3.20 9.79 -18.69
N LEU A 133 3.94 9.27 -17.71
CA LEU A 133 4.89 10.06 -16.92
C LEU A 133 6.11 10.48 -17.74
N ALA A 134 6.62 9.59 -18.59
CA ALA A 134 7.68 9.89 -19.55
C ALA A 134 7.22 10.98 -20.54
N ALA A 135 6.01 10.86 -21.09
CA ALA A 135 5.43 11.86 -21.98
C ALA A 135 5.27 13.22 -21.28
N ALA A 136 4.76 13.24 -20.05
CA ALA A 136 4.65 14.46 -19.24
C ALA A 136 6.03 15.11 -18.98
N LEU A 137 7.05 14.28 -18.76
CA LEU A 137 8.41 14.76 -18.53
C LEU A 137 9.05 15.37 -19.78
N VAL A 138 8.88 14.72 -20.93
CA VAL A 138 9.39 15.18 -22.23
C VAL A 138 8.68 16.46 -22.69
N THR A 139 7.35 16.52 -22.59
CA THR A 139 6.56 17.70 -23.00
C THR A 139 6.88 18.94 -22.16
N ARG A 140 7.22 18.77 -20.88
CA ARG A 140 7.62 19.87 -19.99
C ARG A 140 9.11 20.24 -20.12
N TRP A 141 9.93 19.41 -20.74
CA TRP A 141 11.37 19.63 -20.79
C TRP A 141 11.75 20.72 -21.79
N ARG A 142 12.43 21.75 -21.30
CA ARG A 142 13.12 22.76 -22.13
C ARG A 142 14.63 22.62 -21.90
N PRO A 143 15.38 21.99 -22.81
CA PRO A 143 16.83 21.91 -22.69
C PRO A 143 17.41 23.34 -22.67
N ARG A 144 17.97 23.77 -21.53
CA ARG A 144 18.81 24.97 -21.51
C ARG A 144 20.05 24.63 -22.33
N ARG A 145 20.16 25.19 -23.55
CA ARG A 145 21.40 25.14 -24.33
C ARG A 145 22.47 25.79 -23.45
N GLN A 146 23.38 24.98 -22.90
CA GLN A 146 24.58 25.49 -22.27
C GLN A 146 25.36 26.17 -23.38
N GLY A 147 25.28 27.51 -23.40
CA GLY A 147 26.06 28.31 -24.33
C GLY A 147 27.52 27.95 -24.16
N THR A 148 28.12 27.48 -25.23
CA THR A 148 29.56 27.26 -25.35
C THR A 148 30.26 28.57 -25.03
N ASN A 149 30.68 28.73 -23.78
CA ASN A 149 31.43 29.89 -23.31
C ASN A 149 32.92 29.76 -23.73
N THR A 150 33.15 29.31 -24.96
CA THR A 150 34.48 29.10 -25.56
C THR A 150 34.99 30.39 -26.20
N ALA A 151 34.16 31.42 -26.35
CA ALA A 151 34.52 32.67 -27.02
C ALA A 151 35.25 33.69 -26.11
N ARG A 152 35.26 33.54 -24.78
CA ARG A 152 35.85 34.55 -23.88
C ARG A 152 37.33 34.32 -23.53
N THR A 153 37.86 33.12 -23.72
CA THR A 153 39.27 32.82 -23.38
C THR A 153 40.26 33.15 -24.51
N GLN A 154 39.83 33.14 -25.77
CA GLN A 154 40.73 33.46 -26.90
C GLN A 154 41.09 34.95 -26.98
N SER A 155 40.18 35.85 -26.58
CA SER A 155 40.46 37.30 -26.55
C SER A 155 41.55 37.67 -25.54
N SER A 156 41.57 37.02 -24.37
CA SER A 156 42.59 37.29 -23.34
C SER A 156 43.96 36.74 -23.72
N PHE A 157 44.02 35.56 -24.36
CA PHE A 157 45.29 34.99 -24.81
C PHE A 157 45.89 35.74 -26.00
N PHE A 158 45.06 36.22 -26.93
CA PHE A 158 45.53 37.03 -28.06
C PHE A 158 45.99 38.42 -27.62
N SER A 159 45.32 39.03 -26.64
CA SER A 159 45.71 40.35 -26.09
C SER A 159 46.96 40.31 -25.21
N LEU A 160 47.30 39.16 -24.62
CA LEU A 160 48.53 39.01 -23.83
C LEU A 160 49.74 38.68 -24.70
N LYS A 161 49.54 38.15 -25.92
CA LYS A 161 50.61 37.78 -26.85
C LYS A 161 51.04 38.92 -27.79
N MET A 162 50.36 40.07 -27.75
CA MET A 162 50.68 41.28 -28.53
C MET A 162 51.16 42.47 -27.67
N ARG A 163 51.50 42.22 -26.40
CA ARG A 163 52.31 43.12 -25.55
C ARG A 163 53.67 42.49 -25.34
#